data_AF-A0A914VGW7-F1
#
_entry.id   AF-A0A914VGW7-F1
#
_cell.length_a   1.000
_cell.length_b   1.000
_cell.length_c   1.000
_cell.angle_alpha   90.00
_cell.angle_beta   90.00
_cell.angle_gamma   90.00
#
_symmetry.space_group_name_H-M   'P 1'
#
loop_
_entity.id
_entity.type
_entity.pdbx_description
1 polymer ?
#
loop_
_entity_poly.entity_id
_entity_poly.type
_entity_poly.pdbx_seq_one_letter_code
_entity_poly.pdbx_strand_id
1 'polypeptide(L)'
;VIAIGCCVGKETYFKDGWNILDGILVIVSVINLLFDMLVTGKNPPKIFGVIRVLRLLRALRPLRVINRAPGVKLVVMTLISSLKPIGNIVLICCTFFIIFGILGVQLFKGMMFHCVGLDITNVTDKTECLA
;
A
#
# COMPACT_ATOMS: atom_id res chain seq x y z
N VAL A 1 7.14 23.70 14.28
CA VAL A 1 8.22 23.06 15.06
C VAL A 1 8.81 24.00 16.11
N ILE A 2 9.18 25.24 15.79
CA ILE A 2 9.69 26.19 16.81
C ILE A 2 8.55 26.83 17.63
N ALA A 3 7.39 27.08 17.02
CA ALA A 3 6.22 27.66 17.71
C ALA A 3 5.37 26.64 18.51
N ILE A 4 5.55 25.34 18.23
CA ILE A 4 4.76 24.24 18.82
C ILE A 4 5.78 23.15 19.13
N GLY A 5 6.18 23.04 20.40
CA GLY A 5 7.32 22.25 20.84
C GLY A 5 7.32 20.80 20.31
N CYS A 6 8.50 20.31 19.95
CA CYS A 6 8.69 19.00 19.30
C CYS A 6 8.18 17.82 20.16
N CYS A 7 8.36 17.87 21.49
CA CYS A 7 8.04 16.74 22.37
C CYS A 7 7.39 17.10 23.73
N VAL A 8 7.37 18.36 24.17
CA VAL A 8 6.82 18.72 25.50
C VAL A 8 5.97 19.99 25.40
N GLY A 9 4.66 19.83 25.59
CA GLY A 9 3.64 20.89 25.56
C GLY A 9 2.24 20.33 25.36
N LYS A 10 1.21 20.95 25.95
CA LYS A 10 -0.20 20.49 25.94
C LYS A 10 -0.79 20.32 24.53
N GLU A 11 -0.24 21.03 23.54
CA GLU A 11 -0.52 20.90 22.11
C GLU A 11 0.70 20.34 21.39
N THR A 12 1.01 19.08 21.63
CA THR A 12 2.19 18.42 21.06
C THR A 12 1.92 18.09 19.59
N TYR A 13 2.89 18.35 18.70
CA TYR A 13 2.83 18.03 17.26
C TYR A 13 2.40 16.59 16.96
N PHE A 14 2.67 15.66 17.88
CA PHE A 14 2.34 14.24 17.80
C PHE A 14 0.91 13.84 18.23
N LYS A 15 0.08 14.76 18.76
CA LYS A 15 -1.34 14.45 19.03
C LYS A 15 -2.21 14.54 17.79
N ASP A 16 -1.85 15.39 16.83
CA ASP A 16 -2.56 15.54 15.58
C ASP A 16 -2.00 14.61 14.51
N GLY A 17 -2.78 13.60 14.09
CA GLY A 17 -2.37 12.64 13.06
C GLY A 17 -1.98 13.31 11.73
N TRP A 18 -2.56 14.46 11.40
CA TRP A 18 -2.21 15.24 10.21
C TRP A 18 -0.82 15.87 10.27
N ASN A 19 -0.39 16.30 11.45
CA ASN A 19 0.94 16.88 11.65
C ASN A 19 2.01 15.78 11.61
N ILE A 20 1.72 14.59 12.16
CA ILE A 20 2.60 13.42 12.04
C ILE A 20 2.80 13.04 10.57
N LEU A 21 1.72 12.98 9.78
CA LEU A 21 1.79 12.66 8.35
C LEU A 21 2.65 13.67 7.57
N ASP A 22 2.47 14.97 7.82
CA ASP A 22 3.30 16.02 7.20
C ASP A 22 4.78 15.89 7.61
N GLY A 23 5.05 15.56 8.87
CA GLY A 23 6.40 15.33 9.38
C GLY A 23 7.11 14.16 8.70
N ILE A 24 6.42 13.02 8.53
CA ILE A 24 6.94 11.85 7.82
C ILE A 24 7.23 12.21 6.36
N LEU A 25 6.34 12.93 5.68
CA LEU A 25 6.53 13.33 4.28
C LEU A 25 7.74 14.24 4.08
N VAL A 26 8.02 15.14 5.03
CA VAL A 26 9.21 16.00 5.02
C VAL A 26 10.47 15.15 5.21
N ILE A 27 10.51 14.26 6.19
CA ILE A 27 11.67 13.37 6.46
C ILE A 27 11.98 12.52 5.22
N VAL A 28 10.96 11.91 4.62
CA VAL A 28 11.13 11.09 3.41
C VAL A 28 11.65 11.93 2.24
N SER A 29 11.16 13.17 2.08
CA SER A 29 11.65 14.07 1.02
C SER A 29 13.11 14.45 1.21
N VAL A 30 13.55 14.68 2.45
CA VAL A 30 14.96 14.99 2.78
C VAL A 30 15.86 13.78 2.53
N ILE A 31 15.48 12.59 3.00
CA ILE A 31 16.21 11.34 2.74
C ILE A 31 16.36 11.12 1.25
N ASN A 32 15.28 11.30 0.50
CA ASN A 32 15.28 11.12 -0.94
C ASN A 32 16.21 12.12 -1.67
N LEU A 33 16.28 13.39 -1.24
CA LEU A 33 17.24 14.35 -1.79
C LEU A 33 18.69 13.95 -1.47
N LEU A 34 18.96 13.47 -0.26
CA LEU A 34 20.28 12.96 0.12
C LEU A 34 20.68 11.73 -0.71
N PHE A 35 19.76 10.80 -0.95
CA PHE A 35 20.00 9.62 -1.77
C PHE A 35 20.29 9.98 -3.24
N ASP A 36 19.53 10.90 -3.86
CA ASP A 36 19.79 11.35 -5.24
C ASP A 36 21.19 11.98 -5.36
N MET A 37 21.62 12.75 -4.35
CA MET A 37 22.95 13.37 -4.31
C MET A 37 24.08 12.35 -4.13
N LEU A 38 23.91 11.34 -3.27
CA LEU A 38 24.93 10.34 -2.95
C LEU A 38 25.07 9.24 -4.01
N VAL A 39 23.99 8.89 -4.72
CA VAL A 39 23.97 7.79 -5.71
C VAL A 39 24.60 8.20 -7.06
N THR A 40 24.75 9.49 -7.33
CA THR A 40 25.41 10.00 -8.55
C THR A 40 26.90 9.59 -8.65
N GLY A 41 27.52 9.13 -7.56
CA GLY A 41 28.97 8.87 -7.51
C GLY A 41 29.46 7.42 -7.59
N LYS A 42 28.63 6.38 -7.37
CA LYS A 42 29.13 4.98 -7.36
C LYS A 42 28.01 3.96 -7.56
N ASN A 43 28.19 3.09 -8.56
CA ASN A 43 27.34 1.94 -8.90
C ASN A 43 26.86 1.16 -7.67
N PRO A 44 25.58 0.71 -7.67
CA PRO A 44 25.29 -0.54 -6.97
C PRO A 44 24.10 -1.37 -7.52
N PRO A 45 24.26 -2.71 -7.63
CA PRO A 45 23.21 -3.62 -8.09
C PRO A 45 22.16 -4.00 -7.01
N LYS A 46 22.05 -3.28 -5.88
CA LYS A 46 21.03 -3.52 -4.84
C LYS A 46 20.13 -2.32 -4.52
N ILE A 47 20.36 -1.17 -5.15
CA ILE A 47 19.64 0.08 -4.87
C ILE A 47 18.33 0.21 -5.67
N PHE A 48 18.10 -0.64 -6.69
CA PHE A 48 16.90 -0.57 -7.52
C PHE A 48 15.59 -0.72 -6.71
N GLY A 49 15.58 -1.57 -5.67
CA GLY A 49 14.44 -1.74 -4.78
C GLY A 49 14.16 -0.50 -3.92
N VAL A 50 15.20 0.06 -3.30
CA VAL A 50 15.08 1.25 -2.43
C VAL A 50 14.69 2.49 -3.24
N ILE A 51 15.25 2.68 -4.43
CA ILE A 51 14.85 3.76 -5.35
C ILE A 51 13.37 3.63 -5.73
N ARG A 52 12.86 2.42 -5.98
CA ARG A 52 11.45 2.21 -6.34
C ARG A 52 10.51 2.60 -5.22
N VAL A 53 10.80 2.22 -3.97
CA VAL A 53 10.02 2.62 -2.80
C VAL A 53 10.09 4.13 -2.58
N LEU A 54 11.28 4.74 -2.69
CA LEU A 54 11.45 6.19 -2.55
C LEU A 54 10.66 6.96 -3.63
N ARG A 55 10.59 6.45 -4.88
CA ARG A 55 9.74 7.02 -5.94
C ARG A 55 8.25 6.94 -5.60
N LEU A 56 7.77 5.81 -5.07
CA LEU A 56 6.38 5.65 -4.65
C LEU A 56 6.03 6.62 -3.51
N LEU A 57 6.94 6.83 -2.55
CA LEU A 57 6.72 7.79 -1.47
C LEU A 57 6.66 9.24 -1.98
N ARG A 58 7.35 9.60 -3.08
CA ARG A 58 7.16 10.91 -3.74
C ARG A 58 5.74 11.09 -4.28
N ALA A 59 5.08 10.02 -4.71
CA ALA A 59 3.70 10.06 -5.19
C ALA A 59 2.68 10.38 -4.07
N LEU A 60 3.08 10.30 -2.79
CA LEU A 60 2.26 10.70 -1.64
C LEU A 60 2.30 12.22 -1.36
N ARG A 61 3.13 13.01 -2.05
CA ARG A 61 3.17 14.48 -1.90
C ARG A 61 1.80 15.19 -2.00
N PRO A 62 0.83 14.74 -2.81
CA PRO A 62 -0.51 15.34 -2.83
C PRO A 62 -1.21 15.29 -1.47
N LEU A 63 -0.87 14.35 -0.58
CA LEU A 63 -1.41 14.34 0.80
C LEU A 63 -1.02 15.60 1.59
N ARG A 64 0.12 16.24 1.27
CA ARG A 64 0.48 17.53 1.89
C ARG A 64 -0.52 18.63 1.53
N VAL A 65 -1.12 18.55 0.33
CA VAL A 65 -2.12 19.52 -0.15
C VAL A 65 -3.42 19.36 0.63
N ILE A 66 -3.78 18.12 0.98
CA ILE A 66 -4.92 17.82 1.85
C ILE A 66 -4.77 18.47 3.22
N ASN A 67 -3.55 18.45 3.80
CA ASN A 67 -3.29 19.10 5.08
C ASN A 67 -3.33 20.64 5.00
N ARG A 68 -2.91 21.23 3.87
CA ARG A 68 -2.93 22.68 3.66
C ARG A 68 -4.30 23.24 3.25
N ALA A 69 -5.16 22.43 2.64
CA ALA A 69 -6.47 22.83 2.17
C ALA A 69 -7.58 22.40 3.17
N PRO A 70 -8.15 23.33 3.95
CA PRO A 70 -9.14 22.98 4.99
C PRO A 70 -10.40 22.31 4.43
N GLY A 71 -10.80 22.64 3.19
CA GLY A 71 -11.95 22.01 2.52
C GLY A 71 -11.74 20.53 2.23
N VAL A 72 -10.55 20.12 1.79
CA VAL A 72 -10.26 18.70 1.47
C VAL A 72 -10.10 17.87 2.75
N LYS A 73 -9.49 18.46 3.79
CA LYS A 73 -9.38 17.84 5.13
C LYS A 73 -10.75 17.49 5.72
N LEU A 74 -11.73 18.39 5.57
CA LEU A 74 -13.09 18.16 6.04
C LEU A 74 -13.72 16.96 5.33
N VAL A 75 -13.63 16.90 4.00
CA VAL A 75 -14.19 15.80 3.20
C VAL A 75 -13.59 14.44 3.59
N VAL A 76 -12.27 14.36 3.76
CA VAL A 76 -11.60 13.11 4.17
C VAL A 76 -12.03 12.69 5.57
N MET A 77 -12.15 13.64 6.50
CA MET A 77 -12.61 13.35 7.87
C MET A 77 -14.06 12.88 7.91
N THR A 78 -14.94 13.47 7.10
CA THR A 78 -16.32 13.01 6.98
C THR A 78 -16.38 11.61 6.38
N LEU A 79 -15.57 11.32 5.35
CA LEU A 79 -15.52 9.99 4.74
C LEU A 79 -15.09 8.91 5.74
N ILE A 80 -14.02 9.16 6.50
CA ILE A 80 -13.51 8.24 7.52
C ILE A 80 -14.55 8.03 8.63
N SER A 81 -15.24 9.10 9.04
CA SER A 81 -16.31 9.01 10.04
C SER A 81 -17.49 8.17 9.55
N SER A 82 -17.88 8.33 8.27
CA SER A 82 -18.93 7.53 7.62
C SER A 82 -18.50 6.08 7.34
N LEU A 83 -17.21 5.80 7.18
CA LEU A 83 -16.68 4.44 7.04
C LEU A 83 -16.72 3.62 8.34
N LYS A 84 -16.61 4.28 9.50
CA LYS A 84 -16.62 3.61 10.81
C LYS A 84 -17.86 2.73 11.06
N PRO A 85 -19.11 3.20 10.83
CA PRO A 85 -20.29 2.33 10.96
C PRO A 85 -20.36 1.24 9.88
N ILE A 86 -19.81 1.47 8.69
CA ILE A 86 -19.78 0.48 7.58
C ILE A 86 -18.82 -0.68 7.90
N GLY A 87 -17.85 -0.47 8.81
CA GLY A 87 -16.86 -1.47 9.19
C GLY A 87 -17.45 -2.82 9.63
N ASN A 88 -18.59 -2.83 10.34
CA ASN A 88 -19.23 -4.09 10.74
C ASN A 88 -19.74 -4.89 9.54
N ILE A 89 -20.30 -4.22 8.53
CA ILE A 89 -20.81 -4.87 7.32
C ILE A 89 -19.65 -5.46 6.53
N VAL A 90 -18.54 -4.72 6.41
CA VAL A 90 -17.32 -5.19 5.74
C VAL A 90 -16.76 -6.43 6.46
N LEU A 91 -16.77 -6.46 7.78
CA LEU A 91 -16.27 -7.61 8.55
C LEU A 91 -17.10 -8.89 8.31
N ILE A 92 -18.43 -8.75 8.23
CA ILE A 92 -19.32 -9.86 7.87
C ILE A 92 -19.03 -10.31 6.42
N CYS A 93 -18.87 -9.37 5.50
CA CYS A 93 -18.53 -9.67 4.10
C CYS A 93 -17.18 -10.40 3.95
N CYS A 94 -16.15 -9.95 4.67
CA CYS A 94 -14.85 -10.62 4.72
C CYS A 94 -14.97 -12.05 5.26
N THR A 95 -15.77 -12.27 6.31
CA THR A 95 -16.00 -13.61 6.86
C THR A 95 -16.65 -14.52 5.84
N PHE A 96 -17.67 -14.02 5.12
CA PHE A 96 -18.33 -14.77 4.05
C PHE A 96 -17.33 -15.14 2.94
N PHE A 97 -16.53 -14.19 2.46
CA PHE A 97 -15.51 -14.48 1.45
C PHE A 97 -14.48 -15.52 1.91
N ILE A 98 -14.10 -15.51 3.18
CA ILE A 98 -13.18 -16.52 3.73
C ILE A 98 -13.82 -17.91 3.71
N ILE A 99 -15.10 -18.04 4.11
CA ILE A 99 -15.80 -19.32 4.08
C ILE A 99 -15.85 -19.88 2.66
N PHE A 100 -16.28 -19.08 1.68
CA PHE A 100 -16.29 -19.49 0.28
C PHE A 100 -14.90 -19.72 -0.29
N GLY A 101 -13.89 -18.96 0.16
CA GLY A 101 -12.50 -19.16 -0.22
C GLY A 101 -11.97 -20.52 0.25
N ILE A 102 -12.25 -20.90 1.49
CA ILE A 102 -11.85 -22.21 2.03
C ILE A 102 -12.59 -23.33 1.30
N LEU A 103 -13.90 -23.20 1.09
CA LEU A 103 -14.68 -24.17 0.32
C LEU A 103 -14.18 -24.29 -1.12
N GLY A 104 -13.88 -23.16 -1.77
CA GLY A 104 -13.33 -23.11 -3.12
C GLY A 104 -11.97 -23.79 -3.21
N VAL A 105 -11.08 -23.58 -2.24
CA VAL A 105 -9.81 -24.29 -2.18
C VAL A 105 -10.03 -25.78 -1.95
N GLN A 106 -10.92 -26.20 -1.05
CA GLN A 106 -11.14 -27.64 -0.81
C GLN A 106 -11.72 -28.35 -2.03
N LEU A 107 -12.64 -27.72 -2.76
CA LEU A 107 -13.30 -28.30 -3.93
C LEU A 107 -12.42 -28.23 -5.17
N PHE A 108 -11.74 -27.11 -5.43
CA PHE A 108 -11.04 -26.85 -6.68
C PHE A 108 -9.52 -26.99 -6.58
N LYS A 109 -8.97 -27.44 -5.44
CA LYS A 109 -7.53 -27.67 -5.31
C LYS A 109 -7.07 -28.69 -6.35
N GLY A 110 -6.25 -28.19 -7.28
CA GLY A 110 -5.60 -29.01 -8.30
C GLY A 110 -6.49 -29.44 -9.46
N MET A 111 -7.72 -28.92 -9.57
CA MET A 111 -8.61 -29.22 -10.71
C MET A 111 -8.50 -28.19 -11.84
N MET A 112 -7.97 -26.99 -11.56
CA MET A 112 -7.86 -25.89 -12.53
C MET A 112 -6.55 -25.91 -13.33
N PHE A 113 -6.09 -27.09 -13.74
CA PHE A 113 -4.96 -27.22 -14.69
C PHE A 113 -5.49 -27.55 -16.08
N HIS A 114 -4.93 -26.91 -17.11
CA HIS A 114 -5.26 -27.20 -18.49
C HIS A 114 -3.98 -27.17 -19.34
N CYS A 115 -3.93 -28.03 -20.36
CA CYS A 115 -2.81 -28.08 -21.30
C CYS A 115 -2.97 -27.02 -22.41
N VAL A 116 -1.92 -26.33 -22.81
CA VAL A 116 -1.98 -25.34 -23.91
C VAL A 116 -0.94 -25.69 -24.96
N GLY A 117 -1.37 -26.01 -26.19
CA GLY A 117 -0.50 -26.45 -27.28
C GLY A 117 -1.24 -26.64 -28.61
N LEU A 118 -0.50 -26.90 -29.69
CA LEU A 118 -1.02 -27.06 -31.05
C LEU A 118 -1.78 -28.39 -31.27
N ASP A 119 -1.34 -29.49 -30.65
CA ASP A 119 -1.94 -30.84 -30.79
C ASP A 119 -2.42 -31.41 -29.44
N ILE A 120 -3.38 -30.73 -28.79
CA ILE A 120 -3.94 -31.16 -27.49
C ILE A 120 -5.09 -32.16 -27.59
N THR A 121 -5.48 -32.61 -28.78
CA THR A 121 -6.71 -33.39 -29.00
C THR A 121 -6.66 -34.82 -28.45
N ASN A 122 -5.46 -35.39 -28.26
CA ASN A 122 -5.26 -36.75 -27.73
C ASN A 122 -4.51 -36.78 -26.39
N VAL A 123 -4.38 -35.64 -25.69
CA VAL A 123 -3.66 -35.55 -24.42
C VAL A 123 -4.63 -35.83 -23.27
N THR A 124 -4.40 -36.91 -22.52
CA THR A 124 -5.29 -37.38 -21.46
C THR A 124 -4.71 -37.22 -20.07
N ASP A 125 -3.37 -37.21 -19.94
CA ASP A 125 -2.68 -37.07 -18.66
C ASP A 125 -1.70 -35.89 -18.63
N LYS A 126 -1.35 -35.46 -17.41
CA LYS A 126 -0.37 -34.38 -17.18
C LYS A 126 1.01 -34.71 -17.75
N THR A 127 1.40 -35.98 -17.73
CA THR A 127 2.69 -36.42 -18.27
C THR A 127 2.80 -36.20 -19.77
N GLU A 128 1.72 -36.47 -20.52
CA GLU A 128 1.61 -36.22 -21.96
C GLU A 128 1.62 -34.72 -22.29
N CYS A 129 1.09 -33.87 -21.41
CA CYS A 129 1.13 -32.42 -21.58
C CYS A 129 2.53 -31.81 -21.36
N LEU A 130 3.40 -32.50 -20.62
CA LEU A 130 4.76 -32.02 -20.29
C LEU A 130 5.85 -32.57 -21.21
N ALA A 131 5.51 -33.55 -22.05
CA ALA A 131 6.39 -34.17 -23.04
C ALA A 131 6.45 -33.32 -24.33
#